data_AF-A0A1C6C9G4-F1
#
_entry.id   AF-A0A1C6C9G4-F1
#
_cell.length_a   1.000
_cell.length_b   1.000
_cell.length_c   1.000
_cell.angle_alpha   90.00
_cell.angle_beta   90.00
_cell.angle_gamma   90.00
#
_symmetry.space_group_name_H-M   'P 1'
#
loop_
_entity.id
_entity.type
_entity.pdbx_description
1 polymer ?
#
loop_
_entity_poly.entity_id
_entity_poly.type
_entity_poly.pdbx_seq_one_letter_code
_entity_poly.pdbx_strand_id
1 'polypeptide(L)' 'MELHKVLFEMEDPMNRLRDGICALWVMSLAVDREDSDLSSGFHALWDYLDQMYDRLHTQFYACIELCQAEHKGSAPAQD' A
#
# COMPACT_ATOMS: atom_id res chain seq x y z
N MET A 1 0.25 21.59 8.62
CA MET A 1 0.02 21.76 7.17
C MET A 1 0.96 20.89 6.31
N GLU A 2 2.16 20.54 6.78
CA GLU A 2 3.10 19.71 6.00
C GLU A 2 2.74 18.20 5.97
N LEU A 3 2.42 17.59 7.12
CA LEU A 3 2.18 16.14 7.18
C LEU A 3 0.99 15.67 6.33
N HIS A 4 -0.11 16.43 6.31
CA HIS A 4 -1.30 16.10 5.52
C HIS A 4 -0.99 16.12 4.01
N LYS A 5 -0.19 17.08 3.56
CA LYS A 5 0.24 17.19 2.17
C LYS A 5 1.16 16.03 1.79
N VAL A 6 2.14 15.69 2.65
CA VAL A 6 3.01 14.54 2.43
C VAL A 6 2.22 13.23 2.37
N LEU A 7 1.21 13.06 3.24
CA LEU A 7 0.37 11.87 3.21
C LEU A 7 -0.46 11.79 1.93
N PHE A 8 -1.03 12.89 1.44
CA PHE A 8 -1.72 12.89 0.15
C PHE A 8 -0.79 12.59 -1.03
N GLU A 9 0.43 13.13 -1.03
CA GLU A 9 1.43 12.85 -2.06
C GLU A 9 1.92 11.38 -2.05
N MET A 10 1.69 10.64 -0.97
CA MET A 10 2.04 9.23 -0.82
C MET A 10 1.00 8.27 -1.43
N GLU A 11 -0.21 8.73 -1.75
CA GLU A 11 -1.25 7.89 -2.35
C GLU A 11 -0.81 7.32 -3.73
N ASP A 12 -0.24 8.15 -4.59
CA ASP A 12 0.26 7.74 -5.90
C ASP A 12 1.41 6.70 -5.81
N PRO A 13 2.46 6.90 -4.99
CA PRO A 13 3.45 5.87 -4.71
C PRO A 13 2.85 4.56 -4.17
N MET A 14 1.85 4.64 -3.29
CA MET A 14 1.16 3.46 -2.75
C MET A 14 0.42 2.69 -3.84
N ASN A 15 -0.28 3.38 -4.73
CA ASN A 15 -0.96 2.75 -5.86
C ASN A 15 0.05 2.12 -6.82
N ARG A 16 1.15 2.79 -7.11
CA ARG A 16 2.21 2.24 -7.98
C ARG A 16 2.88 1.00 -7.38
N LEU A 17 3.06 0.94 -6.06
CA LEU A 17 3.55 -0.25 -5.38
C LEU A 17 2.58 -1.42 -5.54
N ARG A 18 1.28 -1.17 -5.34
CA ARG A 18 0.22 -2.17 -5.54
C ARG A 18 0.23 -2.72 -6.97
N ASP A 19 0.29 -1.84 -7.96
CA ASP A 19 0.32 -2.23 -9.37
C ASP A 19 1.53 -3.14 -9.68
N GLY A 20 2.70 -2.84 -9.09
CA GLY A 20 3.89 -3.67 -9.21
C GLY A 20 3.72 -5.07 -8.60
N ILE A 21 3.07 -5.16 -7.44
CA ILE A 21 2.76 -6.45 -6.79
C ILE A 21 1.77 -7.25 -7.63
N CYS A 22 0.74 -6.61 -8.19
CA CYS A 22 -0.20 -7.27 -9.11
C CYS A 22 0.50 -7.75 -10.39
N ALA A 23 1.46 -6.98 -10.93
CA ALA A 23 2.24 -7.41 -12.09
C ALA A 23 3.08 -8.67 -11.77
N LEU A 24 3.70 -8.74 -10.59
CA LEU A 24 4.44 -9.92 -10.14
C LEU A 24 3.52 -11.14 -9.99
N TRP A 25 2.29 -10.96 -9.49
CA TRP A 25 1.30 -12.04 -9.46
C TRP A 25 0.98 -12.58 -10.85
N VAL A 26 0.72 -11.68 -11.81
CA VAL A 26 0.44 -12.08 -13.21
C VAL A 26 1.62 -12.82 -13.83
N MET A 27 2.85 -12.37 -13.54
CA MET A 27 4.06 -13.07 -13.97
C MET A 27 4.17 -14.46 -13.33
N SER A 28 3.85 -14.59 -12.04
CA SER A 28 3.85 -15.89 -11.33
C SER A 28 2.89 -16.88 -11.99
N LEU A 29 1.69 -16.43 -12.36
CA LEU A 29 0.71 -17.23 -13.10
C LEU A 29 1.19 -17.64 -14.50
N ALA A 30 2.02 -16.82 -15.16
CA ALA A 30 2.60 -17.18 -16.45
C ALA A 30 3.69 -18.25 -16.27
N VAL A 31 4.54 -18.12 -15.25
CA VAL A 31 5.59 -19.10 -14.90
C VAL A 31 4.98 -20.45 -14.49
N ASP A 32 3.85 -20.45 -13.78
CA ASP A 32 3.10 -21.67 -13.43
C ASP A 32 2.70 -22.47 -14.67
N ARG A 33 2.31 -21.78 -15.75
CA ARG A 33 1.88 -22.44 -17.01
C ARG A 33 3.03 -23.10 -17.75
N GLU A 34 4.27 -22.68 -17.47
CA GLU A 34 5.47 -23.26 -18.06
C GLU A 34 6.03 -24.44 -17.23
N ASP A 35 5.35 -24.85 -16.15
CA ASP A 35 5.78 -25.92 -15.23
C ASP A 35 7.22 -25.71 -14.74
N SER A 36 7.56 -24.45 -14.47
CA SER A 36 8.90 -24.05 -14.06
C SER A 36 9.11 -24.29 -12.56
N ASP A 37 10.26 -24.86 -12.20
CA ASP A 37 10.71 -25.00 -10.81
C ASP A 37 10.79 -23.64 -10.06
N LEU A 38 10.84 -22.53 -10.79
CA LEU A 38 10.87 -21.18 -10.22
C LEU A 38 9.51 -20.69 -9.71
N SER A 39 8.41 -21.33 -10.12
CA SER A 39 7.03 -20.96 -9.76
C SER A 39 6.89 -20.72 -8.24
N SER A 40 7.35 -21.69 -7.44
CA SER A 40 7.26 -21.62 -5.97
C SER A 40 8.00 -20.40 -5.38
N GLY A 41 9.13 -20.01 -5.96
CA GLY A 41 9.90 -18.84 -5.53
C GLY A 41 9.21 -17.52 -5.88
N PHE A 42 8.56 -17.45 -7.05
CA PHE A 42 7.78 -16.30 -7.47
C PHE A 42 6.54 -16.09 -6.59
N HIS A 43 5.82 -17.17 -6.27
CA HIS A 43 4.70 -17.14 -5.32
C HIS A 43 5.13 -16.66 -3.93
N ALA A 44 6.24 -17.19 -3.40
CA ALA A 44 6.77 -16.76 -2.10
C ALA A 44 7.15 -15.27 -2.08
N LEU A 45 7.74 -14.77 -3.18
CA LEU A 45 8.07 -13.34 -3.30
C LEU A 45 6.82 -12.47 -3.39
N TRP A 46 5.82 -12.89 -4.16
CA TRP A 46 4.54 -12.19 -4.26
C TRP A 46 3.83 -12.16 -2.90
N ASP A 47 3.68 -13.30 -2.23
CA ASP A 47 3.05 -13.40 -0.90
C ASP A 47 3.73 -12.47 0.12
N TYR A 48 5.06 -12.43 0.11
CA TYR A 48 5.81 -11.54 0.99
C TYR A 48 5.52 -10.06 0.71
N LEU A 49 5.55 -9.65 -0.56
CA LEU A 49 5.32 -8.26 -0.94
C LEU A 49 3.87 -7.82 -0.71
N ASP A 50 2.90 -8.70 -0.97
CA ASP A 50 1.48 -8.45 -0.73
C ASP A 50 1.19 -8.24 0.76
N GLN A 51 1.75 -9.10 1.63
CA GLN A 51 1.64 -8.93 3.09
C GLN A 51 2.30 -7.63 3.58
N MET A 52 3.44 -7.26 3.00
CA MET A 52 4.12 -6.01 3.35
C MET A 52 3.32 -4.79 2.89
N TYR A 53 2.70 -4.86 1.72
CA TYR A 53 1.82 -3.82 1.21
C TYR A 53 0.59 -3.63 2.09
N ASP A 54 -0.09 -4.72 2.49
CA ASP A 54 -1.27 -4.64 3.34
C ASP A 54 -0.97 -3.98 4.70
N ARG A 55 0.19 -4.32 5.30
CA ARG A 55 0.67 -3.68 6.52
C ARG A 55 0.95 -2.19 6.32
N LEU A 56 1.65 -1.83 5.24
CA LEU A 56 1.98 -0.44 4.93
C LEU A 56 0.70 0.38 4.67
N HIS A 57 -0.22 -0.17 3.88
CA HIS A 57 -1.51 0.42 3.56
C HIS A 57 -2.32 0.68 4.83
N THR A 58 -2.41 -0.32 5.71
CA THR A 58 -3.09 -0.18 7.01
C THR A 58 -2.52 0.98 7.83
N GLN A 59 -1.19 1.05 7.97
CA GLN A 59 -0.55 2.12 8.74
C GLN A 59 -0.72 3.50 8.07
N PHE A 60 -0.66 3.55 6.74
CA PHE A 60 -0.84 4.78 5.98
C PHE A 60 -2.24 5.37 6.17
N TYR A 61 -3.30 4.57 6.06
CA TYR A 61 -4.66 5.04 6.27
C TYR A 61 -4.94 5.41 7.74
N ALA A 62 -4.37 4.68 8.70
CA ALA A 62 -4.43 5.08 10.11
C ALA A 62 -3.81 6.48 10.34
N CYS A 63 -2.68 6.78 9.69
CA CYS A 63 -2.08 8.13 9.75
C CYS A 63 -2.98 9.21 9.14
N ILE A 64 -3.65 8.92 8.02
CA ILE A 64 -4.61 9.85 7.40
C ILE A 64 -5.78 10.13 8.35
N GLU A 65 -6.38 9.09 8.93
CA GLU A 65 -7.49 9.22 9.87
C GLU A 65 -7.12 10.06 11.09
N LEU A 66 -5.94 9.82 11.68
CA LEU A 66 -5.42 10.60 12.80
C LEU A 66 -5.23 12.08 12.42
N CYS A 67 -4.64 12.36 11.25
CA CYS A 67 -4.46 13.74 10.78
C CYS A 67 -5.80 14.46 10.58
N GLN A 68 -6.82 13.77 10.08
CA GLN A 68 -8.16 14.34 9.90
C GLN A 68 -8.86 14.60 11.23
N ALA A 69 -8.69 13.70 12.21
CA ALA A 69 -9.25 13.86 13.56
C ALA A 69 -8.65 15.07 14.29
N GLU A 70 -7.33 15.25 14.22
CA GLU A 70 -6.64 16.42 14.78
C GLU A 70 -7.12 17.73 14.15
N HIS A 71 -7.35 17.74 12.82
CA HIS A 71 -7.87 18.91 12.13
C HIS A 71 -9.31 19.27 12.54
N LYS A 72 -10.17 18.28 12.83
CA LYS A 72 -11.55 18.51 13.30
C LYS A 72 -11.61 18.97 14.76
N GLY A 73 -10.70 18.51 15.61
CA GLY A 73 -10.61 18.92 17.02
C GLY A 73 -10.06 20.34 17.26
N SER A 74 -9.46 20.95 16.23
CA SER A 74 -8.81 22.28 16.31
C SER A 74 -9.69 23.44 15.79
N ALA A 75 -10.96 23.18 15.47
CA ALA A 75 -11.90 24.25 15.12
C ALA A 75 -12.17 25.11 16.38
N PRO A 76 -11.97 26.44 16.34
CA PRO A 76 -12.24 27.28 17.50
C PRO A 76 -13.74 27.26 17.81
N ALA A 77 -14.07 27.07 19.09
CA ALA A 77 -15.40 27.40 19.59
C ALA A 77 -15.67 28.87 19.23
N GLN A 78 -16.55 29.10 18.26
CA GLN A 78 -17.07 30.42 17.96
C GLN A 78 -18.19 30.69 18.97
N ASP A 79 -17.85 31.41 20.04
CA ASP A 79 -18.79 32.18 20.88
C ASP A 79 -18.57 33.68 20.65
#